data_AF-A0AAT9HY72-F1
#
_entry.id   AF-A0AAT9HY72-F1
#
_cell.length_a   1.000
_cell.length_b   1.000
_cell.length_c   1.000
_cell.angle_alpha   90.00
_cell.angle_beta   90.00
_cell.angle_gamma   90.00
#
_symmetry.space_group_name_H-M   'P 1'
#
loop_
_entity.id
_entity.type
_entity.pdbx_description
1 polymer ?
#
loop_
_entity_poly.entity_id
_entity_poly.type
_entity_poly.pdbx_seq_one_letter_code
_entity_poly.pdbx_strand_id
1 'polypeptide(L)'
;MTGVTEPIEFSFMFIAPLLYVIHAVLTAVSMAITWAFGVHAGFTFSAGAIDYGLNWNLATKPWLIIPIGLVFAAIYYVVFRFAIVKFNLPTPGREPEEELEDATKA
;
A
#
# COMPACT_ATOMS: atom_id res chain seq x y z
N MET A 1 -10.39 -5.15 3.39
CA MET A 1 -11.31 -6.31 3.38
C MET A 1 -11.18 -7.13 2.10
N THR A 2 -11.36 -6.52 0.94
CA THR A 2 -11.41 -7.21 -0.37
C THR A 2 -10.05 -7.47 -1.02
N GLY A 3 -9.03 -6.67 -0.71
CA GLY A 3 -7.67 -6.80 -1.28
C GLY A 3 -7.38 -5.85 -2.43
N VAL A 4 -8.44 -5.29 -3.03
CA VAL A 4 -8.39 -4.27 -4.10
C VAL A 4 -7.67 -3.02 -3.58
N THR A 5 -6.59 -2.59 -4.25
CA THR A 5 -5.71 -1.49 -3.81
C THR A 5 -5.94 -0.18 -4.55
N GLU A 6 -6.57 -0.23 -5.72
CA GLU A 6 -6.80 0.91 -6.63
C GLU A 6 -7.45 2.12 -5.95
N PRO A 7 -8.47 1.98 -5.07
CA PRO A 7 -9.08 3.12 -4.40
C PRO A 7 -8.09 3.95 -3.57
N ILE A 8 -7.03 3.33 -3.05
CA ILE A 8 -5.98 4.02 -2.30
C ILE A 8 -4.86 4.43 -3.24
N GLU A 9 -4.44 3.58 -4.18
CA GLU A 9 -3.32 3.88 -5.07
C GLU A 9 -3.63 5.07 -6.00
N PHE A 10 -4.86 5.19 -6.50
CA PHE A 10 -5.26 6.29 -7.37
C PHE A 10 -5.20 7.65 -6.68
N SER A 11 -5.21 7.68 -5.34
CA SER A 11 -5.05 8.92 -4.57
C SER A 11 -3.67 9.55 -4.75
N PHE A 12 -2.64 8.79 -5.14
CA PHE A 12 -1.28 9.33 -5.29
C PHE A 12 -0.56 8.93 -6.59
N MET A 13 -1.01 7.87 -7.29
CA MET A 13 -0.33 7.32 -8.47
C MET A 13 -0.06 8.35 -9.56
N PHE A 14 -1.04 9.22 -9.83
CA PHE A 14 -0.95 10.22 -10.91
C PHE A 14 -0.36 11.56 -10.45
N ILE A 15 -0.66 11.96 -9.21
CA ILE A 15 -0.26 13.27 -8.67
C ILE A 15 1.16 13.26 -8.08
N ALA A 16 1.61 12.11 -7.56
CA ALA A 16 2.93 11.92 -6.96
C ALA A 16 3.57 10.59 -7.41
N PRO A 17 4.06 10.50 -8.67
CA PRO A 17 4.63 9.27 -9.23
C PRO A 17 5.79 8.68 -8.41
N LEU A 18 6.55 9.52 -7.70
CA LEU A 18 7.61 9.07 -6.80
C LEU A 18 7.07 8.16 -5.67
N LEU A 19 5.91 8.48 -5.11
CA LEU A 19 5.28 7.63 -4.08
C LEU A 19 4.87 6.28 -4.66
N TYR A 20 4.48 6.23 -5.92
CA TYR A 20 4.15 4.97 -6.61
C TYR A 20 5.39 4.10 -6.87
N VAL A 21 6.54 4.70 -7.20
CA VAL A 21 7.80 3.95 -7.28
C VAL A 21 8.20 3.38 -5.92
N ILE A 22 8.09 4.17 -4.85
CA ILE A 22 8.36 3.71 -3.48
C ILE A 22 7.42 2.56 -3.10
N HIS A 23 6.11 2.70 -3.40
CA HIS A 23 5.09 1.66 -3.21
C HIS A 23 5.46 0.35 -3.92
N ALA A 24 5.84 0.43 -5.21
CA ALA A 24 6.22 -0.74 -5.99
C ALA A 24 7.42 -1.48 -5.39
N VAL A 25 8.45 -0.74 -4.93
CA VAL A 25 9.62 -1.33 -4.27
C VAL A 25 9.24 -1.98 -2.94
N LEU A 26 8.48 -1.28 -2.09
CA LEU A 26 8.06 -1.82 -0.80
C LEU A 26 7.17 -3.06 -0.96
N THR A 27 6.31 -3.08 -1.98
CA THR A 27 5.48 -4.24 -2.33
C THR A 27 6.33 -5.42 -2.82
N ALA A 28 7.33 -5.18 -3.67
CA ALA A 28 8.24 -6.25 -4.09
C ALA A 28 9.04 -6.83 -2.91
N VAL A 29 9.52 -5.96 -2.00
CA VAL A 29 10.26 -6.39 -0.81
C VAL A 29 9.36 -7.15 0.17
N SER A 30 8.11 -6.75 0.36
CA SER A 30 7.17 -7.48 1.23
C SER A 30 6.89 -8.88 0.72
N MET A 31 6.74 -9.04 -0.59
CA MET A 31 6.57 -10.35 -1.23
C MET A 31 7.82 -11.22 -1.10
N ALA A 32 9.01 -10.65 -1.35
CA ALA A 32 10.28 -11.35 -1.21
C ALA A 32 10.52 -11.83 0.24
N ILE A 33 10.23 -10.98 1.23
CA ILE A 33 10.33 -11.31 2.65
C ILE A 33 9.35 -12.43 3.02
N THR A 34 8.09 -12.31 2.61
CA THR A 34 7.05 -13.31 2.87
C THR A 34 7.45 -14.67 2.31
N TRP A 35 7.98 -14.71 1.09
CA TRP A 35 8.54 -15.91 0.47
C TRP A 35 9.74 -16.47 1.24
N ALA A 36 10.69 -15.62 1.63
CA ALA A 36 11.89 -16.03 2.38
C ALA A 36 11.57 -16.65 3.75
N PHE A 37 10.52 -16.18 4.44
CA PHE A 37 10.03 -16.80 5.69
C PHE A 37 9.20 -18.09 5.47
N GLY A 38 8.98 -18.46 4.20
CA GLY A 38 8.24 -19.65 3.79
C GLY A 38 6.73 -19.51 3.98
N VAL A 39 6.21 -18.28 4.00
CA VAL A 39 4.77 -18.02 4.10
C VAL A 39 4.15 -18.17 2.72
N HIS A 40 3.19 -19.07 2.59
CA HIS A 40 2.49 -19.33 1.32
C HIS A 40 0.99 -19.31 1.57
N ALA A 41 0.28 -18.38 0.93
CA ALA A 41 -1.17 -18.28 0.99
C ALA A 41 -1.74 -18.19 -0.42
N GLY A 42 -2.84 -18.90 -0.68
CA GLY A 42 -3.58 -18.80 -1.94
C GLY A 42 -4.44 -17.55 -1.99
N PHE A 43 -4.73 -17.07 -3.20
CA PHE A 43 -5.62 -15.95 -3.45
C PHE A 43 -6.79 -16.41 -4.32
N THR A 44 -8.01 -16.02 -3.93
CA THR A 44 -9.22 -16.34 -4.70
C THR A 44 -9.58 -15.18 -5.62
N PHE A 45 -9.38 -13.94 -5.17
CA PHE A 45 -9.67 -12.75 -5.95
C PHE A 45 -8.54 -11.73 -5.92
N SER A 46 -8.22 -11.18 -4.74
CA SER A 46 -7.32 -10.01 -4.62
C SER A 46 -6.46 -10.04 -3.36
N ALA A 47 -6.28 -11.22 -2.74
CA ALA A 47 -5.45 -11.38 -1.54
C ALA A 47 -5.93 -10.53 -0.33
N GLY A 48 -7.24 -10.30 -0.24
CA GLY A 48 -7.86 -9.55 0.85
C GLY A 48 -7.91 -10.30 2.19
N ALA A 49 -8.44 -9.63 3.22
CA ALA A 49 -8.67 -10.23 4.53
C ALA A 49 -9.65 -11.42 4.47
N ILE A 50 -10.61 -11.38 3.52
CA ILE A 50 -11.53 -12.51 3.27
C ILE A 50 -10.75 -13.72 2.74
N ASP A 51 -9.91 -13.52 1.72
CA ASP A 51 -9.06 -14.58 1.17
C ASP A 51 -8.13 -15.16 2.25
N TYR A 52 -7.57 -14.31 3.12
CA TYR A 52 -6.75 -14.73 4.24
C TYR A 52 -7.50 -15.61 5.24
N GLY A 53 -8.73 -15.23 5.62
CA GLY A 53 -9.56 -16.02 6.53
C GLY A 53 -9.98 -17.36 5.92
N LEU A 54 -10.40 -17.37 4.65
CA LEU A 54 -10.81 -18.58 3.95
C LEU A 54 -9.64 -19.56 3.75
N ASN A 55 -8.44 -19.05 3.46
CA ASN A 55 -7.25 -19.87 3.23
C ASN A 55 -6.49 -20.23 4.50
N TRP A 56 -6.98 -19.89 5.70
CA TRP A 56 -6.24 -20.07 6.95
C TRP A 56 -5.73 -21.50 7.18
N ASN A 57 -6.55 -22.51 6.88
CA ASN A 57 -6.17 -23.92 7.07
C ASN A 57 -5.43 -24.53 5.88
N LEU A 58 -5.35 -23.81 4.76
CA LEU A 58 -4.67 -24.25 3.53
C LEU A 58 -3.29 -23.58 3.36
N ALA A 59 -3.10 -22.43 4.00
CA ALA A 59 -1.88 -21.65 3.92
C ALA A 59 -0.76 -22.21 4.81
N THR A 60 0.49 -21.99 4.39
CA THR A 60 1.69 -22.29 5.17
C THR A 60 2.06 -21.08 6.02
N LYS A 61 2.09 -21.27 7.35
CA LYS A 61 2.40 -20.22 8.35
C LYS A 61 1.61 -18.90 8.15
N PRO A 62 0.28 -18.94 7.93
CA PRO A 62 -0.51 -17.74 7.63
C PRO A 62 -0.41 -16.67 8.72
N TRP A 63 -0.33 -17.09 9.99
CA TRP A 63 -0.25 -16.18 11.13
C TRP A 63 0.92 -15.19 11.04
N LEU A 64 2.02 -15.51 10.34
CA LEU A 64 3.17 -14.62 10.15
C LEU A 64 2.84 -13.40 9.28
N ILE A 65 1.77 -13.44 8.48
CA ILE A 65 1.32 -12.29 7.69
C ILE A 65 0.96 -11.11 8.60
N ILE A 66 0.42 -11.36 9.79
CA ILE A 66 0.04 -10.31 10.74
C ILE A 66 1.26 -9.49 11.22
N PRO A 67 2.30 -10.09 11.84
CA PRO A 67 3.47 -9.33 12.27
C PRO A 67 4.24 -8.72 11.09
N ILE A 68 4.38 -9.43 9.96
CA ILE A 68 5.03 -8.88 8.76
C ILE A 68 4.25 -7.65 8.26
N GLY A 69 2.93 -7.75 8.17
CA GLY A 69 2.05 -6.65 7.76
C GLY A 69 2.14 -5.45 8.69
N LEU A 70 2.21 -5.66 10.01
CA LEU A 70 2.38 -4.56 10.97
C LEU A 70 3.72 -3.86 10.83
N VAL A 71 4.81 -4.61 10.62
CA VAL A 71 6.13 -4.02 10.35
C VAL A 71 6.11 -3.21 9.06
N PHE A 72 5.52 -3.76 7.98
CA PHE A 72 5.39 -3.03 6.72
C PHE A 72 4.48 -1.80 6.85
N ALA A 73 3.39 -1.86 7.62
CA ALA A 73 2.54 -0.70 7.85
C ALA A 73 3.33 0.45 8.51
N ALA A 74 4.16 0.15 9.50
CA ALA A 74 5.04 1.14 10.12
C ALA A 74 6.07 1.69 9.13
N ILE A 75 6.72 0.83 8.34
CA ILE A 75 7.69 1.23 7.30
C ILE A 75 7.02 2.14 6.26
N TYR A 76 5.87 1.73 5.73
CA TYR A 76 5.09 2.52 4.78
C TYR A 76 4.78 3.90 5.34
N TYR A 77 4.24 3.97 6.55
CA TYR A 77 3.91 5.26 7.18
C TYR A 77 5.14 6.17 7.28
N VAL A 78 6.25 5.68 7.82
CA VAL A 78 7.46 6.48 8.02
C VAL A 78 8.05 6.93 6.69
N VAL A 79 8.20 6.03 5.73
CA VAL A 79 8.81 6.32 4.43
C VAL A 79 7.94 7.27 3.61
N PHE A 80 6.62 7.01 3.54
CA PHE A 80 5.70 7.89 2.81
C PHE A 80 5.66 9.26 3.46
N ARG A 81 5.41 9.35 4.77
CA ARG A 81 5.37 10.63 5.48
C ARG A 81 6.67 11.40 5.30
N PHE A 82 7.81 10.73 5.38
CA PHE A 82 9.11 11.35 5.12
C PHE A 82 9.21 11.90 3.70
N ALA A 83 8.90 11.10 2.68
CA ALA A 83 8.96 11.55 1.29
C ALA A 83 7.99 12.72 1.00
N ILE A 84 6.75 12.62 1.48
CA ILE A 84 5.69 13.62 1.30
C ILE A 84 6.08 14.96 1.93
N VAL A 85 6.71 14.96 3.12
CA VAL A 85 7.16 16.21 3.77
C VAL A 85 8.47 16.72 3.18
N LYS A 86 9.45 15.84 2.94
CA LYS A 86 10.79 16.23 2.48
C LYS A 86 10.80 16.81 1.06
N PHE A 87 9.99 16.24 0.17
CA PHE A 87 9.91 16.64 -1.23
C PHE A 87 8.66 17.49 -1.53
N ASN A 88 7.90 17.85 -0.50
CA ASN A 88 6.64 18.59 -0.61
C ASN A 88 5.70 18.02 -1.69
N LEU A 89 5.51 16.69 -1.67
CA LEU A 89 4.72 16.02 -2.69
C LEU A 89 3.23 16.34 -2.51
N PRO A 90 2.50 16.65 -3.61
CA PRO A 90 1.06 16.80 -3.56
C PRO A 90 0.41 15.45 -3.26
N THR A 91 -0.58 15.48 -2.37
CA THR A 91 -1.44 14.35 -2.02
C THR A 91 -2.84 14.93 -1.78
N PRO A 92 -3.93 14.17 -1.82
CA PRO A 92 -5.26 14.71 -1.57
C PRO A 92 -5.31 15.46 -0.24
N GLY A 93 -5.77 16.72 -0.27
CA GLY A 93 -5.75 17.64 0.87
C GLY A 93 -4.43 18.39 1.11
N ARG A 94 -3.44 18.23 0.23
CA ARG A 94 -2.16 19.00 0.18
C ARG A 94 -1.92 19.64 -1.18
N GLU A 95 -2.99 19.90 -1.92
CA GLU A 95 -2.94 20.58 -3.21
C GLU A 95 -2.67 22.08 -3.00
N PRO A 96 -1.88 22.73 -3.86
CA PRO A 96 -1.65 24.17 -3.79
C PRO A 96 -2.96 24.96 -4.00
N GLU A 97 -3.11 26.10 -3.31
CA GLU A 97 -4.34 26.92 -3.33
C GLU A 97 -4.75 27.38 -4.75
N GLU A 98 -3.79 27.64 -5.64
CA GLU A 98 -4.08 28.00 -7.04
C GLU A 98 -4.79 26.88 -7.82
N GLU A 99 -4.45 25.61 -7.59
CA GLU A 99 -5.10 24.47 -8.26
C GLU A 99 -6.52 24.23 -7.74
N LEU A 100 -6.79 24.53 -6.46
CA LEU A 100 -8.11 24.44 -5.86
C LEU A 100 -9.08 25.49 -6.46
N GLU A 101 -8.60 26.70 -6.73
CA GLU A 101 -9.41 27.74 -7.36
C GLU A 101 -9.85 27.37 -8.79
N ASP A 102 -8.96 26.78 -9.58
CA ASP A 102 -9.27 26.35 -10.96
C ASP A 102 -10.25 25.19 -11.00
N ALA A 103 -10.17 24.24 -10.06
CA ALA A 103 -11.12 23.13 -9.94
C ALA A 103 -12.53 23.58 -9.53
N THR A 104 -12.65 24.68 -8.78
CA THR A 104 -13.96 25.21 -8.33
C THR A 104 -14.61 26.15 -9.35
N LYS A 105 -13.84 26.64 -10.33
CA LYS A 105 -14.31 27.51 -11.42
C LYS A 105 -14.76 26.74 -12.67
N ALA A 106 -14.46 25.45 -12.75
CA ALA A 106 -14.91 24.52 -13.79
C ALA A 106 -16.24 23.85 -13.43
#